data_AF-A0ABC8Q6X3-F1
#
_entry.id   AF-A0ABC8Q6X3-F1
#
_cell.length_a   1.000
_cell.length_b   1.000
_cell.length_c   1.000
_cell.angle_alpha   90.00
_cell.angle_beta   90.00
_cell.angle_gamma   90.00
#
_symmetry.space_group_name_H-M   'P 1'
#
loop_
_entity.id
_entity.type
_entity.pdbx_description
1 polymer ?
#
loop_
_entity_poly.entity_id
_entity_poly.type
_entity_poly.pdbx_seq_one_letter_code
_entity_poly.pdbx_strand_id
1 'polypeptide(L)'
;MGPVSSLFDFATYALLLGVFHAWADPALFQSGWFVESLLTQTLIIHIIRTGKVPFVQSRASTALVLTSVAIACVGVAMPLTSVGALFGFVPLPAAYWPGLAAIVLTYGLFAYVMKAWYVRRYGLD
;
A
#
# COMPACT_ATOMS: atom_id res chain seq x y z
N MET A 1 13.40 5.34 -1.80
CA MET A 1 12.12 4.84 -1.28
C MET A 1 12.09 3.33 -1.03
N GLY A 2 12.86 2.51 -1.75
CA GLY A 2 12.90 1.05 -1.54
C GLY A 2 13.01 0.59 -0.08
N PRO A 3 13.95 1.11 0.73
CA PRO A 3 14.07 0.72 2.14
C PRO A 3 12.83 1.04 2.99
N VAL A 4 12.09 2.10 2.64
CA VAL A 4 10.82 2.43 3.30
C VAL A 4 9.79 1.36 2.97
N SER A 5 9.63 1.01 1.69
CA SER A 5 8.68 -0.03 1.27
C SER A 5 8.95 -1.36 1.98
N SER A 6 10.20 -1.81 2.00
CA SER A 6 10.57 -3.08 2.63
C SER A 6 10.26 -3.12 4.13
N LEU A 7 10.35 -2.00 4.83
CA LEU A 7 9.98 -1.94 6.25
C LEU A 7 8.48 -2.23 6.45
N PHE A 8 7.63 -1.69 5.56
CA PHE A 8 6.19 -1.92 5.63
C PHE A 8 5.80 -3.30 5.07
N ASP A 9 6.55 -3.85 4.11
CA ASP A 9 6.42 -5.27 3.73
C ASP A 9 6.66 -6.18 4.94
N PHE A 10 7.73 -5.93 5.72
CA PHE A 10 7.97 -6.70 6.96
C PHE A 10 6.89 -6.50 8.02
N ALA A 11 6.32 -5.29 8.14
CA ALA A 11 5.19 -5.05 9.05
C ALA A 11 3.95 -5.86 8.63
N THR A 12 3.67 -5.92 7.32
CA THR A 12 2.60 -6.73 6.74
C THR A 12 2.85 -8.21 6.96
N TYR A 13 4.10 -8.68 6.79
CA TYR A 13 4.46 -10.07 7.08
C TYR A 13 4.29 -10.40 8.56
N ALA A 14 4.71 -9.51 9.46
CA ALA A 14 4.51 -9.69 10.90
C ALA A 14 3.02 -9.77 11.27
N LEU A 15 2.18 -8.94 10.64
CA LEU A 15 0.72 -9.00 10.82
C LEU A 15 0.15 -10.34 10.33
N LEU A 16 0.46 -10.74 9.09
CA LEU A 16 -0.08 -11.96 8.49
C LEU A 16 0.42 -13.23 9.18
N LEU A 17 1.71 -13.30 9.49
CA LEU A 17 2.33 -14.48 10.08
C LEU A 17 2.09 -14.56 11.60
N GLY A 18 2.13 -13.43 12.30
CA GLY A 18 2.01 -13.37 13.76
C GLY A 18 0.57 -13.33 14.27
N VAL A 19 -0.30 -12.53 13.65
CA VAL A 19 -1.70 -12.36 14.10
C VAL A 19 -2.61 -13.36 13.39
N PHE A 20 -2.47 -13.49 12.07
CA PHE A 20 -3.33 -14.35 11.26
C PHE A 20 -2.79 -15.77 11.05
N HIS A 21 -1.60 -16.08 11.60
CA HIS A 21 -1.00 -17.42 11.53
C HIS A 21 -0.91 -17.98 10.10
N ALA A 22 -0.66 -17.12 9.12
CA ALA A 22 -0.66 -17.47 7.69
C ALA A 22 0.45 -18.45 7.26
N TRP A 23 1.28 -18.96 8.19
CA TRP A 23 2.22 -20.06 7.95
C TRP A 23 1.55 -21.32 7.42
N ALA A 24 0.33 -21.61 7.87
CA ALA A 24 -0.46 -22.75 7.42
C ALA A 24 -1.35 -22.43 6.21
N ASP A 25 -1.42 -21.16 5.81
CA ASP A 25 -2.27 -20.69 4.72
C ASP A 25 -1.51 -19.70 3.81
N PRO A 26 -0.70 -20.23 2.86
CA PRO A 26 0.05 -19.39 1.93
C PRO A 26 -0.84 -18.51 1.05
N ALA A 27 -2.08 -18.93 0.78
CA ALA A 27 -3.02 -18.16 -0.05
C ALA A 27 -3.51 -16.92 0.70
N LEU A 28 -3.76 -17.04 2.01
CA LEU A 28 -4.07 -15.90 2.87
C LEU A 28 -2.91 -14.89 2.92
N PHE A 29 -1.68 -15.39 3.07
CA PHE A 29 -0.48 -14.56 3.04
C PHE A 29 -0.36 -13.80 1.71
N GLN A 30 -0.44 -14.52 0.58
CA GLN A 30 -0.36 -13.95 -0.76
C GLN A 30 -1.44 -12.89 -0.99
N SER A 31 -2.68 -13.17 -0.57
CA SER A 31 -3.81 -12.24 -0.74
C SER A 31 -3.63 -10.96 0.05
N GLY A 32 -3.24 -11.09 1.33
CA GLY A 32 -3.03 -9.93 2.19
C GLY A 32 -1.89 -9.07 1.68
N TRP A 33 -0.75 -9.71 1.41
CA TRP A 33 0.44 -9.03 0.90
C TRP A 33 0.19 -8.36 -0.45
N PHE A 34 -0.53 -9.01 -1.38
CA PHE A 34 -0.91 -8.40 -2.66
C PHE A 34 -1.70 -7.10 -2.46
N VAL A 35 -2.75 -7.12 -1.64
CA VAL A 35 -3.58 -5.94 -1.41
C VAL A 35 -2.76 -4.81 -0.81
N GLU A 36 -1.91 -5.13 0.17
CA GLU A 36 -1.06 -4.14 0.81
C GLU A 36 -0.06 -3.52 -0.16
N SER A 37 0.68 -4.33 -0.89
CA SER A 37 1.68 -3.87 -1.85
C SER A 37 1.06 -3.03 -2.97
N LEU A 38 -0.15 -3.37 -3.43
CA LEU A 38 -0.85 -2.58 -4.43
C LEU A 38 -1.27 -1.20 -3.88
N LEU A 39 -1.75 -1.14 -2.63
CA LEU A 39 -2.16 0.11 -2.00
C LEU A 39 -0.96 1.02 -1.70
N THR A 40 0.14 0.49 -1.19
CA THR A 40 1.36 1.29 -0.95
C THR A 40 1.98 1.77 -2.26
N GLN A 41 1.98 0.93 -3.31
CA GLN A 41 2.46 1.29 -4.64
C GLN A 41 1.59 2.37 -5.31
N THR A 42 0.27 2.30 -5.18
CA THR A 42 -0.60 3.36 -5.71
C THR A 42 -0.43 4.66 -4.93
N LEU A 43 -0.26 4.59 -3.61
CA LEU A 43 -0.06 5.76 -2.75
C LEU A 43 1.29 6.47 -3.00
N ILE A 44 2.39 5.71 -3.16
CA ILE A 44 3.73 6.29 -3.30
C ILE A 44 3.87 7.12 -4.58
N ILE A 45 3.17 6.77 -5.66
CA ILE A 45 3.13 7.54 -6.91
C ILE A 45 2.67 8.97 -6.65
N HIS A 46 1.72 9.18 -5.73
CA HIS A 46 1.25 10.53 -5.38
C HIS A 46 2.28 11.29 -4.53
N ILE A 47 3.03 10.60 -3.68
CA ILE A 47 3.99 11.20 -2.74
C ILE A 47 5.25 11.69 -3.45
N ILE A 48 5.78 10.91 -4.41
CA ILE A 48 7.08 11.21 -5.03
C ILE A 48 7.00 12.20 -6.20
N ARG A 49 5.80 12.42 -6.77
CA ARG A 49 5.62 13.16 -8.03
C ARG A 49 6.09 14.62 -8.01
N THR A 50 6.02 15.30 -6.88
CA THR A 50 6.47 16.70 -6.78
C THR A 50 7.13 16.96 -5.44
N GLY A 51 7.94 18.01 -5.32
CA GLY A 51 8.51 18.47 -4.05
C GLY A 51 7.49 18.96 -3.01
N LYS A 52 6.24 19.23 -3.40
CA LYS A 52 5.20 19.81 -2.56
C LYS A 52 4.45 18.77 -1.71
N VAL A 53 3.62 19.22 -0.77
CA VAL A 53 2.74 18.33 0.01
C VAL A 53 1.72 17.66 -0.92
N PRO A 54 1.69 16.31 -0.99
CA PRO A 54 0.75 15.60 -1.84
C PRO A 54 -0.70 15.89 -1.41
N PHE A 55 -1.61 15.97 -2.38
CA PHE A 55 -3.06 16.22 -2.22
C PHE A 55 -3.47 17.61 -1.70
N VAL A 56 -2.61 18.32 -0.96
CA VAL A 56 -2.87 19.67 -0.46
C VAL A 56 -2.29 20.74 -1.38
N GLN A 57 -1.00 20.63 -1.72
CA GLN A 57 -0.27 21.62 -2.51
C GLN A 57 0.04 21.16 -3.93
N SER A 58 0.05 19.85 -4.16
CA SER A 58 0.13 19.24 -5.48
C SER A 58 -0.97 18.20 -5.62
N ARG A 59 -2.02 18.58 -6.36
CA ARG A 59 -3.05 17.63 -6.78
C ARG A 59 -2.57 16.96 -8.06
N ALA A 60 -2.58 15.64 -8.07
CA ALA A 60 -2.41 14.87 -9.30
C ALA A 60 -3.45 15.28 -10.35
N SER A 61 -3.14 15.01 -11.62
CA SER A 61 -4.16 15.16 -12.66
C SER A 61 -5.36 14.30 -12.30
N THR A 62 -6.57 14.76 -12.65
CA THR A 62 -7.81 14.02 -12.38
C THR A 62 -7.73 12.58 -12.90
N ALA A 63 -7.13 12.39 -14.07
CA ALA A 63 -6.87 11.07 -14.64
C ALA A 63 -6.05 10.17 -13.69
N LEU A 64 -4.94 10.67 -13.13
CA LEU A 64 -4.09 9.88 -12.23
C LEU A 64 -4.79 9.55 -10.90
N VAL A 65 -5.59 10.49 -10.37
CA VAL A 65 -6.38 10.22 -9.15
C VAL A 65 -7.42 9.14 -9.43
N LEU A 66 -8.17 9.27 -10.51
CA LEU A 66 -9.21 8.31 -10.89
C LEU A 66 -8.63 6.92 -11.14
N THR A 67 -7.52 6.81 -11.87
CA THR A 67 -6.89 5.51 -12.11
C THR A 67 -6.35 4.89 -10.83
N SER A 68 -5.76 5.68 -9.93
CA SER A 68 -5.28 5.18 -8.64
C SER A 68 -6.41 4.65 -7.77
N VAL A 69 -7.52 5.39 -7.68
CA VAL A 69 -8.71 4.95 -6.94
C VAL A 69 -9.29 3.70 -7.57
N ALA A 70 -9.40 3.65 -8.91
CA ALA A 70 -9.89 2.47 -9.60
C ALA A 70 -9.01 1.24 -9.33
N ILE A 71 -7.68 1.37 -9.41
CA ILE A 71 -6.73 0.29 -9.11
C ILE A 71 -6.86 -0.15 -7.65
N ALA A 72 -6.95 0.78 -6.70
CA ALA A 72 -7.12 0.47 -5.29
C ALA A 72 -8.44 -0.29 -5.03
N CYS A 73 -9.55 0.16 -5.61
CA CYS A 73 -10.84 -0.53 -5.52
C CYS A 73 -10.78 -1.93 -6.12
N VAL A 74 -10.17 -2.07 -7.30
CA VAL A 74 -9.99 -3.38 -7.95
C VAL A 74 -9.14 -4.29 -7.09
N GLY A 75 -8.02 -3.83 -6.56
CA GLY A 75 -7.14 -4.63 -5.71
C GLY A 75 -7.80 -5.10 -4.42
N VAL A 76 -8.53 -4.21 -3.75
CA VAL A 76 -9.30 -4.54 -2.53
C VAL A 76 -10.41 -5.53 -2.82
N ALA A 77 -11.10 -5.39 -3.95
CA ALA A 77 -12.17 -6.29 -4.35
C ALA A 77 -11.67 -7.64 -4.88
N MET A 78 -10.45 -7.69 -5.43
CA MET A 78 -9.93 -8.85 -6.16
C MET A 78 -10.01 -10.18 -5.36
N PRO A 79 -9.62 -10.25 -4.07
CA PRO A 79 -9.71 -11.49 -3.28
C PRO A 79 -11.15 -11.96 -3.02
N LEU A 80 -12.15 -11.13 -3.30
CA LEU A 80 -13.57 -11.45 -3.15
C LEU A 80 -14.23 -11.94 -4.45
N THR A 81 -13.48 -11.97 -5.56
CA THR A 81 -14.01 -12.31 -6.89
C THR A 81 -13.59 -13.69 -7.35
N SER A 82 -14.38 -14.31 -8.24
CA SER A 82 -14.03 -15.56 -8.91
C SER A 82 -12.78 -15.43 -9.78
N VAL A 83 -12.53 -14.24 -10.35
CA VAL A 83 -11.30 -13.93 -11.08
C VAL A 83 -10.08 -13.97 -10.15
N GLY A 84 -10.21 -13.40 -8.94
CA GLY A 84 -9.14 -13.45 -7.93
C GLY A 84 -8.78 -14.88 -7.52
N ALA A 85 -9.76 -15.78 -7.45
CA ALA A 85 -9.52 -17.19 -7.16
C ALA A 85 -8.62 -17.86 -8.21
N LEU A 86 -8.65 -17.42 -9.48
CA LEU A 86 -7.74 -17.92 -10.52
C LEU A 86 -6.27 -17.57 -10.25
N PHE A 87 -6.03 -16.50 -9.49
CA PHE A 87 -4.68 -16.07 -9.05
C PHE A 87 -4.30 -16.67 -7.69
N GLY A 88 -5.14 -17.53 -7.10
CA GLY A 88 -4.93 -18.09 -5.77
C GLY A 88 -5.28 -17.14 -4.63
N PHE A 89 -6.05 -16.08 -4.90
CA PHE A 89 -6.51 -15.18 -3.84
C PHE A 89 -7.69 -15.75 -3.07
N VAL A 90 -7.70 -15.50 -1.77
CA VAL A 90 -8.75 -15.89 -0.83
C VAL A 90 -9.31 -14.67 -0.10
N PRO A 91 -10.59 -14.69 0.30
CA PRO A 91 -11.18 -13.62 1.09
C PRO A 91 -10.40 -13.37 2.38
N LEU A 92 -10.04 -12.10 2.63
CA LEU A 92 -9.30 -11.71 3.82
C LEU A 92 -10.24 -11.58 5.03
N PRO A 93 -9.85 -12.06 6.23
CA PRO A 93 -10.62 -11.88 7.45
C PRO A 93 -10.94 -10.41 7.72
N ALA A 94 -12.14 -10.11 8.24
CA ALA A 94 -12.55 -8.73 8.53
C ALA A 94 -11.57 -7.97 9.44
N ALA A 95 -10.93 -8.69 10.37
CA ALA A 95 -9.93 -8.13 11.30
C ALA A 95 -8.63 -7.68 10.62
N TYR A 96 -8.36 -8.11 9.38
CA TYR A 96 -7.16 -7.71 8.62
C TYR A 96 -7.22 -6.24 8.21
N TRP A 97 -8.40 -5.76 7.81
CA TRP A 97 -8.58 -4.44 7.19
C TRP A 97 -8.17 -3.25 8.08
N PRO A 98 -8.48 -3.23 9.39
CA PRO A 98 -7.99 -2.17 10.28
C PRO A 98 -6.45 -2.14 10.39
N GLY A 99 -5.82 -3.33 10.44
CA GLY A 99 -4.36 -3.45 10.48
C GLY A 99 -3.72 -2.94 9.18
N LEU A 100 -4.28 -3.34 8.03
CA LEU A 100 -3.87 -2.84 6.72
C LEU A 100 -4.02 -1.31 6.62
N ALA A 101 -5.15 -0.76 7.06
CA ALA A 101 -5.36 0.69 7.04
C ALA A 101 -4.30 1.43 7.87
N ALA A 102 -3.97 0.91 9.06
CA ALA A 102 -2.91 1.48 9.89
C ALA A 102 -1.53 1.43 9.20
N ILE A 103 -1.19 0.31 8.56
CA ILE A 103 0.06 0.13 7.79
C ILE A 103 0.12 1.15 6.65
N VAL A 104 -0.91 1.24 5.80
CA VAL A 104 -0.94 2.14 4.64
C VAL A 104 -0.89 3.62 5.04
N LEU A 105 -1.62 4.02 6.08
CA LEU A 105 -1.60 5.41 6.57
C LEU A 105 -0.22 5.78 7.14
N THR A 106 0.37 4.89 7.93
CA THR A 106 1.69 5.10 8.52
C THR A 106 2.78 5.10 7.45
N TYR A 107 2.65 4.24 6.43
CA TYR A 107 3.50 4.24 5.25
C TYR A 107 3.44 5.58 4.52
N GLY A 108 2.23 6.08 4.23
CA GLY A 108 2.06 7.35 3.54
C GLY A 108 2.71 8.51 4.28
N LEU A 109 2.52 8.57 5.62
CA LEU A 109 3.16 9.56 6.47
C LEU A 109 4.69 9.43 6.45
N PHE A 110 5.22 8.22 6.64
CA PHE A 110 6.66 7.98 6.71
C PHE A 110 7.33 8.26 5.37
N ALA A 111 6.76 7.79 4.27
CA ALA A 111 7.23 8.07 2.92
C ALA A 111 7.24 9.58 2.64
N TYR A 112 6.19 10.30 3.01
CA TYR A 112 6.17 11.76 2.88
C TYR A 112 7.27 12.43 3.71
N VAL A 113 7.45 12.04 4.98
CA VAL A 113 8.49 12.59 5.86
C VAL A 113 9.89 12.32 5.29
N MET A 114 10.17 11.10 4.83
CA MET A 114 11.45 10.74 4.21
C MET A 114 11.71 11.55 2.94
N LYS A 115 10.69 11.72 2.10
CA LYS A 115 10.78 12.57 0.92
C LYS A 115 11.03 14.03 1.29
N ALA A 116 10.29 14.59 2.26
CA ALA A 116 10.46 15.97 2.70
C ALA A 116 11.85 16.20 3.31
N TRP A 117 12.35 15.25 4.08
CA TRP A 117 13.71 15.26 4.61
C TRP A 117 14.75 15.22 3.50
N TYR A 118 14.60 14.33 2.53
CA TYR A 118 15.52 14.20 1.38
C TYR A 118 15.59 15.50 0.57
N VAL A 119 14.43 16.07 0.21
CA VAL A 119 14.33 17.32 -0.54
C VAL A 119 14.98 18.49 0.22
N ARG A 120 14.76 18.58 1.53
CA ARG A 120 15.40 19.61 2.37
C ARG A 120 16.92 19.45 2.47
N ARG A 121 17.41 18.21 2.46
CA ARG A 121 18.83 17.89 2.69
C ARG A 121 19.68 18.01 1.43
N TYR A 122 19.13 17.64 0.27
CA TYR A 122 19.85 17.52 -0.99
C TYR A 122 19.37 18.49 -2.09
N GLY A 123 18.28 19.21 -1.86
CA GLY A 123 17.64 20.02 -2.91
C GLY A 123 16.85 19.15 -3.90
N LEU A 124 15.92 19.79 -4.59
CA LEU A 124 15.37 19.30 -5.86
C LEU A 124 15.90 20.27 -6.90
N ASP A 125 16.84 19.83 -7.72
CA ASP A 125 17.16 20.57 -8.95
C ASP A 125 15.92 20.62 -9.86
#